data_AF-A0A522DMF9-F1
#
_entry.id   AF-A0A522DMF9-F1
#
_cell.length_a   1.000
_cell.length_b   1.000
_cell.length_c   1.000
_cell.angle_alpha   90.00
_cell.angle_beta   90.00
_cell.angle_gamma   90.00
#
_symmetry.space_group_name_H-M   'P 1'
#
loop_
_entity.id
_entity.type
_entity.pdbx_description
1 polymer ?
#
loop_
_entity_poly.entity_id
_entity_poly.type
_entity_poly.pdbx_seq_one_letter_code
_entity_poly.pdbx_strand_id
1 'polypeptide(L)'
;IMPVETGDILFNPANVKVVVNKKMEAMYFSRQAIPFFRDGEPAEWHKHFTYYSHVGMYAYRCDILEKITALEPSALEKAEMLEQLRWLENGFTIRCGITTIKSYSVDEPEDVSGVLKLKGIN
;
A
#
# COMPACT_ATOMS: atom_id res chain seq x y z
N ILE A 1 -6.79 1.37 -1.44
CA ILE A 1 -5.71 1.01 -2.40
C ILE A 1 -5.92 1.79 -3.69
N MET A 2 -4.87 2.05 -4.44
CA MET A 2 -4.91 2.82 -5.68
C MET A 2 -4.14 2.08 -6.78
N PRO A 3 -4.63 2.03 -8.03
CA PRO A 3 -3.87 1.46 -9.14
C PRO A 3 -2.54 2.17 -9.33
N VAL A 4 -1.50 1.41 -9.65
CA VAL A 4 -0.17 1.97 -9.97
C VAL A 4 -0.11 2.38 -11.43
N GLU A 5 0.21 3.65 -11.69
CA GLU A 5 0.22 4.23 -13.04
C GLU A 5 1.59 4.19 -13.72
N THR A 6 2.69 4.07 -12.96
CA THR A 6 4.06 4.13 -13.50
C THR A 6 5.00 3.11 -12.85
N GLY A 7 6.07 2.76 -13.57
CA GLY A 7 7.17 1.94 -13.03
C GLY A 7 7.83 2.58 -11.81
N ASP A 8 8.04 3.90 -11.81
CA ASP A 8 8.65 4.60 -10.67
C ASP A 8 7.85 4.41 -9.37
N ILE A 9 6.51 4.48 -9.45
CA ILE A 9 5.66 4.21 -8.28
C ILE A 9 5.74 2.72 -7.88
N LEU A 10 5.74 1.81 -8.86
CA LEU A 10 5.78 0.37 -8.63
C LEU A 10 7.05 -0.05 -7.87
N PHE A 11 8.21 0.42 -8.30
CA PHE A 11 9.52 0.00 -7.77
C PHE A 11 10.03 0.88 -6.63
N ASN A 12 9.40 2.02 -6.33
CA ASN A 12 9.77 2.84 -5.17
C ASN A 12 9.33 2.15 -3.86
N PRO A 13 10.26 1.82 -2.93
CA PRO A 13 9.96 1.14 -1.67
C PRO A 13 9.24 2.00 -0.63
N ALA A 14 9.16 3.33 -0.83
CA ALA A 14 8.30 4.21 -0.04
C ALA A 14 6.82 3.94 -0.34
N ASN A 15 6.49 3.54 -1.58
CA ASN A 15 5.14 3.14 -1.96
C ASN A 15 4.93 1.67 -1.60
N VAL A 16 4.08 1.39 -0.63
CA VAL A 16 3.75 0.00 -0.24
C VAL A 16 2.81 -0.60 -1.27
N LYS A 17 3.12 -1.79 -1.78
CA LYS A 17 2.27 -2.55 -2.69
C LYS A 17 1.40 -3.53 -1.92
N VAL A 18 0.25 -3.88 -2.50
CA VAL A 18 -0.67 -4.87 -1.94
C VAL A 18 -1.21 -5.80 -3.02
N VAL A 19 -1.16 -7.10 -2.74
CA VAL A 19 -1.84 -8.12 -3.54
C VAL A 19 -3.20 -8.38 -2.92
N VAL A 20 -4.25 -8.42 -3.72
CA VAL A 20 -5.62 -8.69 -3.27
C VAL A 20 -6.20 -9.91 -3.97
N ASN A 21 -7.06 -10.64 -3.27
CA ASN A 21 -7.82 -11.75 -3.84
C ASN A 21 -9.08 -11.26 -4.59
N LYS A 22 -9.84 -12.19 -5.18
CA LYS A 22 -11.09 -11.89 -5.92
C LYS A 22 -12.20 -11.24 -5.08
N LYS A 23 -12.12 -11.29 -3.75
CA LYS A 23 -13.06 -10.64 -2.82
C LYS A 23 -12.57 -9.26 -2.36
N MET A 24 -11.48 -8.77 -2.95
CA MET A 24 -10.80 -7.54 -2.54
C MET A 24 -10.28 -7.62 -1.10
N GLU A 25 -9.80 -8.78 -0.67
CA GLU A 25 -9.13 -8.95 0.61
C GLU A 25 -7.62 -8.98 0.37
N ALA A 26 -6.85 -8.23 1.16
CA ALA A 26 -5.41 -8.21 1.07
C ALA A 26 -4.84 -9.60 1.40
N MET A 27 -4.00 -10.10 0.49
CA MET A 27 -3.26 -11.33 0.66
C MET A 27 -1.88 -11.06 1.27
N TYR A 28 -1.23 -9.97 0.85
CA TYR A 28 0.08 -9.56 1.36
C TYR A 28 0.36 -8.08 1.03
N PHE A 29 1.15 -7.43 1.89
CA PHE A 29 1.70 -6.09 1.67
C PHE A 29 3.23 -6.17 1.61
N SER A 30 3.86 -5.39 0.73
CA SER A 30 5.32 -5.35 0.65
C SER A 30 5.81 -4.01 0.12
N ARG A 31 7.01 -3.61 0.53
CA ARG A 31 7.74 -2.51 -0.10
C ARG A 31 8.32 -2.91 -1.46
N GLN A 32 8.46 -4.20 -1.75
CA GLN A 32 8.82 -4.69 -3.07
C GLN A 32 7.64 -4.69 -4.05
N ALA A 33 7.94 -4.67 -5.34
CA ALA A 33 6.94 -4.83 -6.39
C ALA A 33 6.37 -6.25 -6.37
N ILE A 34 5.09 -6.37 -5.98
CA ILE A 34 4.38 -7.64 -5.89
C ILE A 34 3.02 -7.59 -6.62
N PRO A 35 2.63 -8.65 -7.35
CA PRO A 35 3.38 -9.88 -7.57
C PRO A 35 4.55 -9.68 -8.54
N PHE A 36 5.54 -10.57 -8.49
CA PHE A 36 6.51 -10.68 -9.58
C PHE A 36 5.77 -10.97 -10.89
N PHE A 37 6.03 -10.18 -11.94
CA PHE A 37 5.48 -10.44 -13.27
C PHE A 37 6.53 -11.17 -14.10
N ARG A 38 6.19 -12.41 -14.49
CA ARG A 38 7.16 -13.33 -15.11
C ARG A 38 7.61 -12.88 -16.50
N ASP A 39 6.70 -12.27 -17.25
CA ASP A 39 6.88 -12.03 -18.67
C ASP A 39 7.16 -10.53 -18.88
N GLY A 40 8.18 -10.15 -19.65
CA GLY A 40 8.46 -8.75 -19.96
C GLY A 40 9.30 -7.98 -18.92
N GLU A 41 9.74 -6.79 -19.33
CA GLU A 41 10.71 -5.99 -18.59
C GLU A 41 10.08 -5.32 -17.35
N PRO A 42 10.77 -5.28 -16.20
CA PRO A 42 10.29 -4.65 -14.96
C PRO A 42 9.65 -3.28 -15.17
N ALA A 43 10.28 -2.41 -15.95
CA ALA A 43 9.80 -1.06 -16.22
C ALA A 43 8.35 -1.01 -16.75
N GLU A 44 7.91 -2.05 -17.45
CA GLU A 44 6.62 -2.11 -18.14
C GLU A 44 5.59 -2.99 -17.42
N TRP A 45 5.94 -3.60 -16.28
CA TRP A 45 5.04 -4.51 -15.54
C TRP A 45 3.67 -3.90 -15.25
N HIS A 46 3.62 -2.63 -14.86
CA HIS A 46 2.39 -1.87 -14.59
C HIS A 46 1.45 -1.75 -15.81
N LYS A 47 1.97 -1.91 -17.04
CA LYS A 47 1.16 -1.87 -18.28
C LYS A 47 0.55 -3.24 -18.61
N HIS A 48 1.11 -4.32 -18.07
CA HIS A 48 0.69 -5.69 -18.36
C HIS A 48 -0.10 -6.34 -17.21
N PHE A 49 0.07 -5.85 -15.98
CA PHE A 49 -0.65 -6.31 -14.81
C PHE A 49 -1.07 -5.13 -13.94
N THR A 50 -2.28 -5.18 -13.38
CA THR A 50 -2.75 -4.14 -12.46
C THR A 50 -2.16 -4.33 -11.08
N TYR A 51 -1.20 -3.46 -10.74
CA TYR A 51 -0.65 -3.35 -9.39
C TYR A 51 -1.45 -2.35 -8.56
N TYR A 52 -1.41 -2.54 -7.24
CA TYR A 52 -2.04 -1.62 -6.31
C TYR A 52 -1.04 -1.11 -5.27
N SER A 53 -1.04 0.20 -5.08
CA SER A 53 -0.43 0.85 -3.92
C SER A 53 -1.42 0.87 -2.77
N HIS A 54 -0.91 0.60 -1.57
CA HIS A 54 -1.61 0.81 -0.32
C HIS A 54 -1.76 2.31 -0.05
N VAL A 55 -2.91 2.70 0.48
CA VAL A 55 -3.19 4.06 0.95
C VAL A 55 -3.46 3.92 2.44
N GLY A 56 -2.73 4.67 3.27
CA GLY A 56 -2.73 4.56 4.75
C GLY A 56 -4.02 5.03 5.43
N MET A 57 -5.17 4.71 4.88
CA MET A 57 -6.48 4.99 5.44
C MET A 57 -7.16 3.67 5.78
N TYR A 58 -7.59 3.56 7.03
CA TYR A 58 -8.21 2.36 7.56
C TYR A 58 -9.56 2.68 8.21
N ALA A 59 -10.46 1.70 8.17
CA ALA A 59 -11.71 1.70 8.91
C ALA A 59 -11.79 0.39 9.71
N TYR A 60 -12.04 0.51 11.01
CA TYR A 60 -12.09 -0.63 11.92
C TYR A 60 -13.45 -0.75 12.56
N ARG A 61 -13.85 -1.99 12.84
CA ARG A 61 -14.86 -2.25 13.86
C ARG A 61 -14.20 -2.08 15.22
N CYS A 62 -14.91 -1.50 16.18
CA CYS A 62 -14.37 -1.24 17.53
C CYS A 62 -13.83 -2.52 18.19
N ASP A 63 -14.59 -3.62 18.12
CA ASP A 63 -14.20 -4.90 18.72
C ASP A 63 -12.98 -5.56 18.05
N ILE A 64 -12.68 -5.19 16.81
CA ILE A 64 -11.50 -5.66 16.09
C ILE A 64 -10.31 -4.77 16.42
N LEU A 65 -10.50 -3.45 16.52
CA LEU A 65 -9.45 -2.51 16.89
C LEU A 65 -8.84 -2.89 18.25
N GLU A 66 -9.67 -3.17 19.25
CA GLU A 66 -9.21 -3.61 20.57
C GLU A 66 -8.33 -4.88 20.51
N LYS A 67 -8.70 -5.84 19.64
CA LYS A 67 -7.96 -7.09 19.49
C LYS A 67 -6.62 -6.88 18.80
N ILE A 68 -6.60 -6.14 17.68
CA ILE A 68 -5.38 -5.97 16.88
C ILE A 68 -4.34 -5.10 17.60
N THR A 69 -4.76 -4.17 18.45
CA THR A 69 -3.84 -3.34 19.26
C THR A 69 -3.18 -4.13 20.39
N ALA A 70 -3.76 -5.25 20.81
CA ALA A 70 -3.20 -6.13 21.84
C ALA A 70 -2.22 -7.18 21.27
N LEU A 71 -2.03 -7.22 19.94
CA LEU A 71 -1.11 -8.16 19.31
C LEU A 71 0.34 -7.71 19.44
N GLU A 72 1.23 -8.64 19.73
CA GLU A 72 2.67 -8.40 19.68
C GLU A 72 3.16 -8.13 18.25
N PRO A 73 4.18 -7.28 18.06
CA PRO A 73 4.75 -7.03 16.76
C PRO A 73 5.26 -8.29 16.06
N SER A 74 4.75 -8.52 14.87
CA SER A 74 4.97 -9.76 14.11
C SER A 74 6.30 -9.79 13.35
N ALA A 75 6.69 -10.94 12.80
CA ALA A 75 7.97 -11.06 12.11
C ALA A 75 7.97 -10.29 10.78
N LEU A 76 6.88 -10.37 10.01
CA LEU A 76 6.74 -9.68 8.73
C LEU A 76 6.56 -8.18 8.94
N GLU A 77 5.83 -7.76 9.98
CA GLU A 77 5.75 -6.35 10.36
C GLU A 77 7.13 -5.76 10.60
N LYS A 78 7.99 -6.43 11.38
CA LYS A 78 9.35 -5.95 11.65
C LYS A 78 10.22 -5.92 10.39
N ALA A 79 10.10 -6.94 9.54
CA ALA A 79 10.90 -7.07 8.33
C ALA A 79 10.55 -6.00 7.29
N GLU A 80 9.27 -5.71 7.08
CA GLU A 80 8.79 -4.74 6.09
C GLU A 80 8.54 -3.35 6.69
N MET A 81 8.56 -3.21 8.02
CA MET A 81 8.08 -2.03 8.75
C MET A 81 6.64 -1.65 8.35
N LEU A 82 5.72 -2.62 8.42
CA LEU A 82 4.31 -2.50 8.03
C LEU A 82 3.37 -3.13 9.07
N GLU A 83 2.73 -2.29 9.89
CA GLU A 83 1.86 -2.72 11.01
C GLU A 83 0.76 -3.69 10.60
N GLN A 84 0.15 -3.48 9.42
CA GLN A 84 -0.97 -4.29 8.96
C GLN A 84 -0.60 -5.75 8.67
N LEU A 85 0.69 -6.07 8.52
CA LEU A 85 1.15 -7.45 8.38
C LEU A 85 0.95 -8.26 9.67
N ARG A 86 0.99 -7.61 10.84
CA ARG A 86 0.64 -8.23 12.13
C ARG A 86 -0.77 -8.78 12.13
N TRP A 87 -1.70 -8.05 11.54
CA TRP A 87 -3.10 -8.46 11.48
C TRP A 87 -3.25 -9.67 10.55
N LEU A 88 -2.58 -9.65 9.38
CA LEU A 88 -2.60 -10.78 8.45
C LEU A 88 -1.96 -12.04 9.05
N GLU A 89 -0.80 -11.92 9.70
CA GLU A 89 -0.14 -13.07 10.36
C GLU A 89 -1.02 -13.71 11.45
N ASN A 90 -1.84 -12.92 12.13
CA ASN A 90 -2.79 -13.39 13.14
C ASN A 90 -4.17 -13.78 12.58
N GLY A 91 -4.29 -13.93 11.25
CA GLY A 91 -5.50 -14.46 10.59
C GLY A 91 -6.64 -13.46 10.43
N PHE A 92 -6.42 -12.17 10.68
CA PHE A 92 -7.41 -11.13 10.40
C PHE A 92 -7.51 -10.86 8.90
N THR A 93 -8.72 -10.55 8.44
CA THR A 93 -8.98 -10.20 7.04
C THR A 93 -9.02 -8.68 6.88
N ILE A 94 -8.27 -8.17 5.91
CA ILE A 94 -8.28 -6.75 5.55
C ILE A 94 -8.97 -6.59 4.19
N ARG A 95 -10.15 -5.97 4.17
CA ARG A 95 -10.85 -5.67 2.91
C ARG A 95 -10.41 -4.33 2.35
N CYS A 96 -10.12 -4.28 1.05
CA CYS A 96 -9.59 -3.13 0.36
C CYS A 96 -10.64 -2.48 -0.55
N GLY A 97 -10.86 -1.17 -0.38
CA GLY A 97 -11.53 -0.34 -1.37
C GLY A 97 -10.55 0.26 -2.37
N ILE A 98 -10.93 0.34 -3.64
CA ILE A 98 -10.17 1.05 -4.68
C ILE A 98 -10.56 2.53 -4.66
N THR A 99 -9.57 3.42 -4.72
CA THR A 99 -9.78 4.86 -4.87
C THR A 99 -8.98 5.39 -6.06
N THR A 100 -9.49 6.45 -6.69
CA THR A 100 -8.81 7.26 -7.70
C THR A 100 -8.37 8.62 -7.18
N ILE A 101 -8.69 8.93 -5.91
CA ILE A 101 -8.33 10.18 -5.27
C ILE A 101 -6.84 10.11 -4.91
N LYS A 102 -6.03 10.94 -5.56
CA LYS A 102 -4.60 11.06 -5.25
C LYS A 102 -4.45 11.74 -3.89
N SER A 103 -3.89 11.02 -2.92
CA SER A 103 -3.42 11.60 -1.66
C SER A 103 -1.94 11.91 -1.79
N TYR A 104 -1.55 13.16 -1.53
CA TYR A 104 -0.16 13.56 -1.45
C TYR A 104 0.26 13.54 0.02
N SER A 105 1.19 12.66 0.36
CA SER A 105 1.91 12.74 1.62
C SER A 105 2.97 13.84 1.51
N VAL A 106 3.21 14.56 2.60
CA VAL A 106 4.30 15.54 2.71
C VAL A 106 5.17 15.02 3.83
N ASP A 107 6.18 14.25 3.46
CA ASP A 107 7.04 13.56 4.41
C ASP A 107 8.43 14.21 4.45
N GLU A 108 8.88 14.78 3.32
CA GLU A 108 10.13 15.54 3.18
C GLU A 108 9.88 17.01 2.77
N PRO A 109 10.82 17.95 3.05
CA PRO A 109 10.68 19.35 2.65
C PRO A 109 10.42 19.55 1.15
N GLU A 110 10.98 18.68 0.31
CA GLU A 110 10.82 18.72 -1.15
C GLU A 110 9.37 18.44 -1.60
N ASP A 111 8.61 17.65 -0.83
CA ASP A 111 7.23 17.26 -1.14
C ASP A 111 6.28 18.47 -1.10
N VAL A 112 6.63 19.49 -0.31
CA VAL A 112 5.87 20.74 -0.18
C VAL A 112 5.72 21.41 -1.55
N SER A 113 6.77 21.39 -2.36
CA SER A 113 6.76 22.01 -3.70
C SER A 113 5.73 21.35 -4.64
N GLY A 114 5.54 20.04 -4.50
CA GLY A 114 4.52 19.29 -5.22
C GLY A 114 3.12 19.71 -4.80
N VAL A 115 2.87 19.77 -3.48
CA VAL A 115 1.56 20.13 -2.91
C VAL A 115 1.17 21.58 -3.21
N LEU A 116 2.11 22.52 -3.15
CA LEU A 116 1.85 23.94 -3.47
C LEU A 116 1.41 24.11 -4.92
N LYS A 117 2.09 23.45 -5.88
CA LYS A 117 1.70 23.45 -7.30
C LYS A 117 0.30 22.89 -7.51
N LEU A 118 -0.06 21.81 -6.82
CA LEU A 118 -1.40 21.21 -6.90
C LEU A 118 -2.49 22.14 -6.36
N LYS A 119 -2.20 22.91 -5.32
CA LYS A 119 -3.14 23.86 -4.74
C LYS A 119 -3.17 25.22 -5.47
N GLY A 120 -2.36 25.40 -6.50
CA GLY A 120 -2.25 26.66 -7.25
C GLY A 120 -1.69 27.80 -6.39
N ILE A 121 -0.89 27.47 -5.37
CA ILE A 121 -0.24 28.44 -4.49
C ILE A 121 1.19 28.60 -5.02
N ASN A 122 1.50 29.79 -5.56
CA ASN A 122 2.84 30.19 -5.98
C ASN A 122 3.68 30.66 -4.81
#